data_AF-A0AAV0C965-F1
#
_entry.id   AF-A0AAV0C965-F1
#
_cell.length_a   1.000
_cell.length_b   1.000
_cell.length_c   1.000
_cell.angle_alpha   90.00
_cell.angle_beta   90.00
_cell.angle_gamma   90.00
#
_symmetry.space_group_name_H-M   'P 1'
#
loop_
_entity.id
_entity.type
_entity.pdbx_description
1 polymer ?
#
loop_
_entity_poly.entity_id
_entity_poly.type
_entity_poly.pdbx_seq_one_letter_code
_entity_poly.pdbx_strand_id
1 'polypeptide(L)'
;MGFLWKFGCTQNNIYCIFSHFPPIQTGMFLKNLRNCYQILIDIEMPSHQIENVFSSHPLVLGSCSLKKVDSLLRTLNTGKKRLCKTILEDPHVLKKWVLGKRVEPFPTTGEIKKSKDMKIKFLLSLGFLENGGEMEVLKSLRGKGLELQERFDCLVNAGLDPKDVSTMIKGYPNILNQTKEVIEEKIDFLVNILGYPLCSLVSFPSYIAFNTQRTKLRVFMYNWLKDQGRVDPNLALKTIVASSEKSFVSRYVNQHPGGHDVWEDLKKGIQLQ
;
A
#
# COMPACT_ATOMS: atom_id res chain seq x y z
N MET A 1 3.58 23.31 35.67
CA MET A 1 4.33 24.52 35.27
C MET A 1 5.57 24.21 34.44
N GLY A 2 6.50 23.36 34.89
CA GLY A 2 7.74 23.06 34.13
C GLY A 2 7.54 22.59 32.68
N PHE A 3 6.41 21.95 32.36
CA PHE A 3 6.05 21.58 30.99
C PHE A 3 5.88 22.80 30.06
N LEU A 4 5.26 23.88 30.53
CA LEU A 4 5.06 25.10 29.74
C LEU A 4 6.36 25.91 29.59
N TRP A 5 7.19 25.94 30.63
CA TRP A 5 8.53 26.55 30.54
C TRP A 5 9.43 25.84 29.53
N LYS A 6 9.33 24.52 29.41
CA LYS A 6 10.07 23.74 28.42
C LYS A 6 9.76 24.14 26.96
N PHE A 7 8.60 24.74 26.72
CA PHE A 7 8.18 25.23 25.39
C PHE A 7 8.24 26.76 25.25
N GLY A 8 9.02 27.44 26.09
CA GLY A 8 9.30 28.87 25.94
C GLY A 8 8.18 29.81 26.40
N CYS A 9 7.15 29.33 27.10
CA CYS A 9 6.16 30.23 27.71
C CYS A 9 6.81 31.08 28.82
N THR A 10 6.68 32.41 28.75
CA THR A 10 7.21 33.31 29.77
C THR A 10 6.48 33.16 31.11
N GLN A 11 7.15 33.51 32.21
CA GLN A 11 6.57 33.51 33.55
C GLN A 11 5.30 34.37 33.62
N ASN A 12 5.28 35.53 32.96
CA ASN A 12 4.11 36.40 32.87
C ASN A 12 2.95 35.74 32.12
N ASN A 13 3.21 35.07 30.99
CA ASN A 13 2.16 34.38 30.24
C ASN A 13 1.54 33.25 31.06
N ILE A 14 2.36 32.47 31.75
CA ILE A 14 1.91 31.40 32.63
C ILE A 14 1.09 31.98 33.79
N TYR A 15 1.56 33.06 34.42
CA TYR A 15 0.81 33.74 35.48
C TYR A 15 -0.55 34.25 34.99
N CYS A 16 -0.60 34.90 33.82
CA CYS A 16 -1.86 35.34 33.21
C CYS A 16 -2.83 34.18 32.95
N ILE A 17 -2.34 33.03 32.48
CA ILE A 17 -3.17 31.84 32.22
C ILE A 17 -3.82 31.29 33.50
N PHE A 18 -3.09 31.29 34.62
CA PHE A 18 -3.52 30.59 35.84
C PHE A 18 -3.99 31.50 36.98
N SER A 19 -3.81 32.82 36.87
CA SER A 19 -4.17 33.80 37.90
C SER A 19 -5.66 33.80 38.31
N HIS A 20 -6.54 33.20 37.49
CA HIS A 20 -7.99 33.17 37.73
C HIS A 20 -8.57 31.74 37.71
N PHE A 21 -7.74 30.69 37.79
CA PHE A 21 -8.16 29.29 37.62
C PHE A 21 -8.34 28.54 38.95
N PRO A 22 -9.51 27.92 39.24
CA PRO A 22 -9.65 26.95 40.32
C PRO A 22 -8.66 25.77 40.16
N PRO A 23 -8.08 25.23 41.24
CA PRO A 23 -7.06 24.16 41.15
C PRO A 23 -7.47 22.92 40.34
N ILE A 24 -8.74 22.52 40.41
CA ILE A 24 -9.30 21.38 39.66
C ILE A 24 -9.22 21.64 38.14
N GLN A 25 -9.44 22.89 37.71
CA GLN A 25 -9.34 23.27 36.30
C GLN A 25 -7.88 23.31 35.83
N THR A 26 -6.92 23.62 36.70
CA THR A 26 -5.47 23.56 36.41
C THR A 26 -4.99 22.14 36.12
N GLY A 27 -5.42 21.15 36.91
CA GLY A 27 -5.05 19.75 36.69
C GLY A 27 -5.54 19.22 35.33
N MET A 28 -6.80 19.52 34.99
CA MET A 28 -7.39 19.12 33.72
C MET A 28 -6.73 19.83 32.53
N PHE A 29 -6.38 21.11 32.68
CA PHE A 29 -5.65 21.88 31.68
C PHE A 29 -4.27 21.28 31.37
N LEU A 30 -3.49 20.95 32.40
CA LEU A 30 -2.17 20.32 32.22
C LEU A 30 -2.28 18.92 31.59
N LYS A 31 -3.32 18.15 31.94
CA LYS A 31 -3.60 16.86 31.31
C LYS A 31 -3.89 17.03 29.81
N ASN A 32 -4.70 18.02 29.45
CA ASN A 32 -5.01 18.33 28.05
C ASN A 32 -3.76 18.76 27.27
N LEU A 33 -2.89 19.60 27.85
CA LEU A 33 -1.61 19.97 27.23
C LEU A 33 -0.74 18.76 26.91
N ARG A 34 -0.59 17.83 27.87
CA ARG A 34 0.17 16.59 27.64
C ARG A 34 -0.44 15.74 26.54
N ASN A 35 -1.77 15.61 26.53
CA ASN A 35 -2.48 14.86 25.50
C ASN A 35 -2.31 15.51 24.12
N CYS A 36 -2.46 16.83 24.02
CA CYS A 36 -2.20 17.57 22.79
C CYS A 36 -0.77 17.36 22.30
N TYR A 37 0.23 17.45 23.18
CA TYR A 37 1.62 17.20 22.81
C TYR A 37 1.83 15.79 22.24
N GLN A 38 1.26 14.77 22.89
CA GLN A 38 1.34 13.39 22.41
C GLN A 38 0.68 13.25 21.03
N ILE A 39 -0.49 13.85 20.82
CA ILE A 39 -1.18 13.85 19.52
C ILE A 39 -0.31 14.48 18.44
N LEU A 40 0.37 15.61 18.72
CA LEU A 40 1.24 16.26 17.74
C LEU A 40 2.46 15.40 17.38
N ILE A 41 3.01 14.64 18.34
CA ILE A 41 4.04 13.63 18.06
C ILE A 41 3.48 12.49 17.20
N ASP A 42 2.31 11.95 17.55
CA ASP A 42 1.72 10.79 16.87
C ASP A 42 1.37 11.09 15.40
N ILE A 43 1.07 12.34 15.07
CA ILE A 43 0.88 12.81 13.68
C ILE A 43 2.18 13.20 12.99
N GLU A 44 3.34 12.96 13.61
CA GLU A 44 4.68 13.23 13.08
C GLU A 44 4.92 14.72 12.79
N MET A 45 4.40 15.61 13.65
CA MET A 45 4.69 17.04 13.54
C MET A 45 6.16 17.31 13.91
N PRO A 46 6.92 18.10 13.11
CA PRO A 46 8.29 18.46 13.44
C PRO A 46 8.39 19.18 14.79
N SER A 47 9.43 18.88 15.58
CA SER A 47 9.61 19.42 16.94
C SER A 47 9.54 20.95 17.02
N HIS A 48 10.20 21.65 16.11
CA HIS A 48 10.17 23.13 16.05
C HIS A 48 8.76 23.69 15.79
N GLN A 49 7.91 22.97 15.05
CA GLN A 49 6.51 23.36 14.84
C GLN A 49 5.67 23.09 16.09
N ILE A 50 5.92 21.99 16.79
CA ILE A 50 5.28 21.72 18.09
C ILE A 50 5.59 22.83 19.08
N GLU A 51 6.87 23.20 19.20
CA GLU A 51 7.31 24.31 20.06
C GLU A 51 6.58 25.62 19.71
N ASN A 52 6.50 25.96 18.42
CA ASN A 52 5.79 27.16 17.97
C ASN A 52 4.29 27.14 18.31
N VAL A 53 3.61 26.00 18.14
CA VAL A 53 2.18 25.87 18.48
C VAL A 53 1.97 26.00 20.00
N PHE A 54 2.86 25.41 20.81
CA PHE A 54 2.78 25.47 22.27
C PHE A 54 3.11 26.85 22.84
N SER A 55 4.06 27.58 22.26
CA SER A 55 4.39 28.94 22.66
C SER A 55 3.30 29.94 22.28
N SER A 56 2.71 29.76 21.09
CA SER A 56 1.74 30.71 20.52
C SER A 56 0.30 30.47 20.99
N HIS A 57 -0.11 29.22 21.22
CA HIS A 57 -1.51 28.85 21.50
C HIS A 57 -1.71 27.97 22.76
N PRO A 58 -1.03 28.21 23.90
CA PRO A 58 -1.08 27.34 25.07
C PRO A 58 -2.51 27.20 25.65
N LEU A 59 -3.30 28.27 25.59
CA LEU A 59 -4.70 28.27 26.05
C LEU A 59 -5.61 27.35 25.24
N VAL A 60 -5.44 27.33 23.91
CA VAL A 60 -6.21 26.44 23.03
C VAL A 60 -5.89 25.00 23.36
N LEU A 61 -4.60 24.67 23.45
CA LEU A 61 -4.13 23.31 23.70
C LEU A 61 -4.59 22.77 25.06
N GLY A 62 -4.49 23.58 26.13
CA GLY A 62 -4.93 23.15 27.46
C GLY A 62 -6.44 23.12 27.66
N SER A 63 -7.22 23.83 26.83
CA SER A 63 -8.69 23.76 26.85
C SER A 63 -9.28 22.59 26.06
N CYS A 64 -8.49 21.91 25.21
CA CYS A 64 -9.00 20.87 24.32
C CYS A 64 -8.79 19.45 24.88
N SER A 65 -9.87 18.79 25.27
CA SER A 65 -9.86 17.34 25.55
C SER A 65 -10.06 16.56 24.25
N LEU A 66 -9.00 16.37 23.48
CA LEU A 66 -9.05 15.80 22.12
C LEU A 66 -9.40 14.31 22.06
N LYS A 67 -10.06 13.90 20.97
CA LYS A 67 -10.16 12.48 20.56
C LYS A 67 -8.76 11.94 20.20
N LYS A 68 -8.58 10.62 20.29
CA LYS A 68 -7.34 9.94 19.89
C LYS A 68 -7.04 10.13 18.40
N VAL A 69 -5.76 10.12 18.02
CA VAL A 69 -5.29 10.31 16.63
C VAL A 69 -5.98 9.36 15.66
N ASP A 70 -6.02 8.06 15.95
CA ASP A 70 -6.67 7.07 15.06
C ASP A 70 -8.17 7.35 14.85
N SER A 71 -8.85 7.83 15.90
CA SER A 71 -10.24 8.23 15.79
C SER A 71 -10.37 9.43 14.87
N LEU A 72 -9.50 10.43 15.02
CA LEU A 72 -9.51 11.63 14.20
C LEU A 72 -9.19 11.33 12.74
N LEU A 73 -8.18 10.52 12.45
CA LEU A 73 -7.82 10.12 11.09
C LEU A 73 -8.98 9.42 10.39
N ARG A 74 -9.69 8.53 11.09
CA ARG A 74 -10.90 7.86 10.56
C ARG A 74 -12.06 8.83 10.37
N THR A 75 -12.44 9.60 11.39
CA THR A 75 -13.62 10.49 11.30
C THR A 75 -13.42 11.65 10.33
N LEU A 76 -12.20 12.19 10.25
CA LEU A 76 -11.84 13.26 9.32
C LEU A 76 -11.54 12.73 7.91
N ASN A 77 -11.44 11.41 7.73
CA ASN A 77 -11.05 10.73 6.49
C ASN A 77 -9.77 11.35 5.89
N THR A 78 -8.71 11.43 6.69
CA THR A 78 -7.49 12.15 6.36
C THR A 78 -6.24 11.40 6.83
N GLY A 79 -5.09 11.74 6.26
CA GLY A 79 -3.78 11.27 6.71
C GLY A 79 -3.10 12.25 7.68
N LYS A 80 -2.06 11.77 8.37
CA LYS A 80 -1.29 12.55 9.36
C LYS A 80 -0.78 13.89 8.81
N LYS A 81 -0.19 13.89 7.61
CA LYS A 81 0.35 15.12 6.96
C LYS A 81 -0.70 16.21 6.78
N ARG A 82 -1.89 15.86 6.28
CA ARG A 82 -2.98 16.83 6.09
C ARG A 82 -3.55 17.30 7.43
N LEU A 83 -3.69 16.40 8.40
CA LEU A 83 -4.11 16.74 9.76
C LEU A 83 -3.13 17.73 10.42
N CYS A 84 -1.83 17.45 10.31
CA CYS A 84 -0.75 18.33 10.79
C CYS A 84 -0.82 19.71 10.13
N LYS A 85 -0.92 19.77 8.80
CA LYS A 85 -1.04 21.03 8.05
C LYS A 85 -2.24 21.86 8.54
N THR A 86 -3.39 21.24 8.72
CA THR A 86 -4.60 21.93 9.21
C THR A 86 -4.42 22.51 10.62
N ILE A 87 -3.70 21.83 11.52
CA ILE A 87 -3.40 22.36 12.86
C ILE A 87 -2.45 23.56 12.78
N LEU A 88 -1.45 23.51 11.89
CA LEU A 88 -0.50 24.60 11.69
C LEU A 88 -1.14 25.84 11.07
N GLU A 89 -2.12 25.65 10.18
CA GLU A 89 -2.89 26.73 9.58
C GLU A 89 -3.78 27.44 10.62
N ASP A 90 -4.46 26.69 11.50
CA ASP A 90 -5.22 27.24 12.61
C ASP A 90 -5.34 26.27 13.80
N PRO A 91 -4.59 26.49 14.91
CA PRO A 91 -4.69 25.65 16.11
C PRO A 91 -6.09 25.66 16.76
N HIS A 92 -6.94 26.66 16.52
CA HIS A 92 -8.29 26.71 17.08
C HIS A 92 -9.22 25.62 16.54
N VAL A 93 -8.86 25.02 15.39
CA VAL A 93 -9.57 23.86 14.82
C VAL A 93 -9.69 22.70 15.82
N LEU A 94 -8.72 22.57 16.74
CA LEU A 94 -8.69 21.55 17.80
C LEU A 94 -9.96 21.56 18.68
N LYS A 95 -10.60 22.73 18.87
CA LYS A 95 -11.85 22.87 19.63
C LYS A 95 -13.04 22.14 18.98
N LYS A 96 -12.93 21.81 17.70
CA LYS A 96 -13.92 21.02 16.94
C LYS A 96 -13.69 19.51 17.09
N TRP A 97 -12.52 19.09 17.57
CA TRP A 97 -12.07 17.69 17.61
C TRP A 97 -12.05 17.09 19.03
N VAL A 98 -12.67 17.79 19.98
CA VAL A 98 -12.77 17.35 21.38
C VAL A 98 -13.73 16.15 21.54
N LEU A 99 -13.55 15.42 22.64
CA LEU A 99 -14.46 14.36 23.07
C LEU A 99 -15.89 14.89 23.21
N GLY A 100 -16.88 14.04 22.95
CA GLY A 100 -18.30 14.39 22.99
C GLY A 100 -18.82 15.22 21.81
N LYS A 101 -17.96 15.85 21.00
CA LYS A 101 -18.37 16.55 19.78
C LYS A 101 -18.40 15.64 18.56
N ARG A 102 -19.36 15.89 17.67
CA ARG A 102 -19.44 15.33 16.32
C ARG A 102 -18.39 16.01 15.45
N VAL A 103 -17.62 15.20 14.71
CA VAL A 103 -16.54 15.65 13.84
C VAL A 103 -16.92 15.29 12.42
N GLU A 104 -17.05 16.30 11.56
CA GLU A 104 -17.35 16.09 10.14
C GLU A 104 -16.06 15.76 9.36
N PRO A 105 -16.13 14.87 8.36
CA PRO A 105 -15.02 14.59 7.47
C PRO A 105 -14.48 15.86 6.82
N PHE A 106 -13.17 15.91 6.58
CA PHE A 106 -12.64 16.99 5.75
C PHE A 106 -13.24 16.92 4.35
N PRO A 107 -13.50 18.07 3.70
CA PRO A 107 -13.92 18.08 2.31
C PRO A 107 -12.89 17.31 1.49
N THR A 108 -13.39 16.48 0.59
CA THR A 108 -12.52 15.80 -0.38
C THR A 108 -11.86 16.90 -1.20
N THR A 109 -10.52 17.02 -1.14
CA THR A 109 -9.82 18.05 -1.91
C THR A 109 -10.07 17.83 -3.40
N GLY A 110 -10.00 18.90 -4.21
CA GLY A 110 -10.11 18.78 -5.66
C GLY A 110 -9.15 17.75 -6.24
N GLU A 111 -7.96 17.62 -5.68
CA GLU A 111 -6.95 16.62 -6.04
C GLU A 111 -7.39 15.18 -5.74
N ILE A 112 -7.95 14.90 -4.55
CA ILE A 112 -8.44 13.56 -4.21
C ILE A 112 -9.63 13.20 -5.09
N LYS A 113 -10.54 14.15 -5.34
CA LYS A 113 -11.68 13.95 -6.24
C LYS A 113 -11.18 13.63 -7.65
N LYS A 114 -10.30 14.47 -8.21
CA LYS A 114 -9.67 14.25 -9.52
C LYS A 114 -8.96 12.90 -9.62
N SER A 115 -8.23 12.48 -8.58
CA SER A 115 -7.56 11.19 -8.54
C SER A 115 -8.55 10.02 -8.53
N LYS A 116 -9.68 10.13 -7.82
CA LYS A 116 -10.74 9.12 -7.83
C LYS A 116 -11.42 9.07 -9.19
N ASP A 117 -11.76 10.23 -9.76
CA ASP A 117 -12.38 10.34 -11.08
C ASP A 117 -11.49 9.73 -12.18
N MET A 118 -10.17 9.95 -12.12
CA MET A 118 -9.21 9.31 -13.02
C MET A 118 -9.19 7.78 -12.87
N LYS A 119 -9.25 7.27 -11.64
CA LYS A 119 -9.31 5.83 -11.39
C LYS A 119 -10.60 5.23 -11.93
N ILE A 120 -11.74 5.89 -11.73
CA ILE A 120 -13.03 5.47 -12.28
C ILE A 120 -12.97 5.45 -13.81
N LYS A 121 -12.50 6.54 -14.44
CA LYS A 121 -12.36 6.62 -15.90
C LYS A 121 -11.49 5.49 -16.47
N PHE A 122 -10.38 5.17 -15.81
CA PHE A 122 -9.53 4.04 -16.19
C PHE A 122 -10.27 2.70 -16.10
N LEU A 123 -11.05 2.46 -15.03
CA LEU A 123 -11.82 1.22 -14.96
C LEU A 123 -12.90 1.16 -16.03
N LEU A 124 -13.62 2.26 -16.27
CA LEU A 124 -14.60 2.34 -17.34
C LEU A 124 -13.96 2.06 -18.71
N SER A 125 -12.73 2.52 -18.95
CA SER A 125 -12.02 2.25 -20.22
C SER A 125 -11.60 0.78 -20.37
N LEU A 126 -11.40 0.04 -19.28
CA LEU A 126 -11.27 -1.42 -19.33
C LEU A 126 -12.61 -2.12 -19.61
N GLY A 127 -13.74 -1.41 -19.48
CA GLY A 127 -15.10 -1.92 -19.68
C GLY A 127 -15.75 -2.48 -18.42
N PHE A 128 -15.42 -1.90 -17.26
CA PHE A 128 -16.16 -2.05 -16.00
C PHE A 128 -17.43 -1.14 -16.04
N LEU A 129 -18.59 -1.63 -15.59
CA LEU A 129 -19.84 -0.92 -15.28
C LEU A 129 -19.84 -0.10 -13.96
N GLU A 130 -20.23 1.18 -14.07
CA GLU A 130 -20.22 2.17 -12.99
C GLU A 130 -20.97 1.80 -11.70
N ASN A 131 -22.02 0.96 -11.77
CA ASN A 131 -22.89 0.59 -10.64
C ASN A 131 -22.89 -0.93 -10.32
N GLY A 132 -21.91 -1.69 -10.82
CA GLY A 132 -21.78 -3.13 -10.56
C GLY A 132 -20.98 -3.47 -9.29
N GLY A 133 -20.83 -4.77 -9.01
CA GLY A 133 -19.91 -5.30 -7.96
C GLY A 133 -18.44 -4.89 -8.14
N GLU A 134 -18.15 -4.17 -9.21
CA GLU A 134 -16.85 -3.63 -9.61
C GLU A 134 -16.37 -2.46 -8.73
N MET A 135 -17.25 -1.88 -7.91
CA MET A 135 -16.82 -1.03 -6.80
C MET A 135 -15.91 -1.78 -5.80
N GLU A 136 -15.96 -3.12 -5.74
CA GLU A 136 -14.97 -3.93 -5.02
C GLU A 136 -13.59 -3.92 -5.71
N VAL A 137 -13.54 -3.83 -7.05
CA VAL A 137 -12.29 -3.70 -7.81
C VAL A 137 -11.60 -2.37 -7.47
N LEU A 138 -12.35 -1.30 -7.24
CA LEU A 138 -11.79 -0.03 -6.76
C LEU A 138 -11.10 -0.14 -5.40
N LYS A 139 -11.61 -1.01 -4.50
CA LYS A 139 -11.03 -1.23 -3.17
C LYS A 139 -9.79 -2.12 -3.23
N SER A 140 -9.77 -3.11 -4.13
CA SER A 140 -8.68 -4.06 -4.23
C SER A 140 -7.46 -3.53 -5.01
N LEU A 141 -7.68 -2.60 -5.95
CA LEU A 141 -6.59 -2.01 -6.74
C LEU A 141 -5.84 -0.92 -5.98
N ARG A 142 -4.52 -1.06 -5.91
CA ARG A 142 -3.59 -0.11 -5.30
C ARG A 142 -3.10 0.89 -6.35
N GLY A 143 -3.03 2.16 -5.97
CA GLY A 143 -2.49 3.23 -6.82
C GLY A 143 -3.55 4.16 -7.42
N LYS A 144 -3.06 5.26 -7.99
CA LYS A 144 -3.88 6.30 -8.63
C LYS A 144 -4.22 5.93 -10.07
N GLY A 145 -5.24 6.57 -10.67
CA GLY A 145 -5.65 6.29 -12.05
C GLY A 145 -4.50 6.35 -13.07
N LEU A 146 -3.60 7.34 -12.96
CA LEU A 146 -2.42 7.45 -13.83
C LEU A 146 -1.43 6.29 -13.64
N GLU A 147 -1.19 5.86 -12.40
CA GLU A 147 -0.28 4.73 -12.11
C GLU A 147 -0.86 3.41 -12.63
N LEU A 148 -2.18 3.25 -12.58
CA LEU A 148 -2.86 2.07 -13.14
C LEU A 148 -2.82 2.07 -14.67
N GLN A 149 -3.00 3.24 -15.28
CA GLN A 149 -2.83 3.41 -16.72
C GLN A 149 -1.39 3.07 -17.14
N GLU A 150 -0.38 3.55 -16.42
CA GLU A 150 1.02 3.23 -16.72
C GLU A 150 1.31 1.72 -16.70
N ARG A 151 0.75 1.00 -15.72
CA ARG A 151 0.89 -0.46 -15.62
C ARG A 151 0.15 -1.19 -16.74
N PHE A 152 -0.99 -0.66 -17.18
CA PHE A 152 -1.70 -1.16 -18.36
C PHE A 152 -0.86 -0.93 -19.63
N ASP A 153 -0.36 0.28 -19.82
CA ASP A 153 0.44 0.67 -20.97
C ASP A 153 1.73 -0.14 -21.03
N CYS A 154 2.34 -0.47 -19.89
CA CYS A 154 3.48 -1.39 -19.80
C CYS A 154 3.19 -2.75 -20.47
N LEU A 155 2.04 -3.36 -20.19
CA LEU A 155 1.62 -4.63 -20.77
C LEU A 155 1.39 -4.52 -22.28
N VAL A 156 0.78 -3.42 -22.73
CA VAL A 156 0.53 -3.15 -24.16
C VAL A 156 1.84 -2.87 -24.90
N ASN A 157 2.72 -2.05 -24.33
CA ASN A 157 4.02 -1.70 -24.90
C ASN A 157 4.97 -2.90 -24.98
N ALA A 158 4.79 -3.90 -24.11
CA ALA A 158 5.47 -5.18 -24.22
C ALA A 158 5.02 -6.00 -25.46
N GLY A 159 3.93 -5.62 -26.12
CA GLY A 159 3.42 -6.22 -27.35
C GLY A 159 2.12 -7.00 -27.20
N LEU A 160 1.41 -6.90 -26.08
CA LEU A 160 0.08 -7.51 -25.91
C LEU A 160 -1.03 -6.67 -26.56
N ASP A 161 -2.04 -7.34 -27.11
CA ASP A 161 -3.23 -6.65 -27.62
C ASP A 161 -4.00 -5.96 -26.48
N PRO A 162 -4.38 -4.68 -26.62
CA PRO A 162 -5.11 -3.95 -25.57
C PRO A 162 -6.40 -4.63 -25.09
N LYS A 163 -7.11 -5.36 -25.97
CA LYS A 163 -8.33 -6.09 -25.61
C LYS A 163 -8.00 -7.33 -24.77
N ASP A 164 -6.92 -8.02 -25.10
CA ASP A 164 -6.42 -9.15 -24.31
C ASP A 164 -5.95 -8.69 -22.94
N VAL A 165 -5.21 -7.57 -22.86
CA VAL A 165 -4.79 -6.97 -21.58
C VAL A 165 -6.01 -6.59 -20.74
N SER A 166 -7.02 -5.97 -21.34
CA SER A 166 -8.26 -5.59 -20.63
C SER A 166 -8.98 -6.82 -20.08
N THR A 167 -9.11 -7.89 -20.88
CA THR A 167 -9.74 -9.14 -20.47
C THR A 167 -8.94 -9.85 -19.36
N MET A 168 -7.62 -9.86 -19.50
CA MET A 168 -6.68 -10.42 -18.52
C MET A 168 -6.81 -9.70 -17.17
N ILE A 169 -6.85 -8.37 -17.17
CA ILE A 169 -7.00 -7.56 -15.95
C ILE A 169 -8.38 -7.77 -15.32
N LYS A 170 -9.45 -7.91 -16.11
CA LYS A 170 -10.78 -8.25 -15.57
C LYS A 170 -10.77 -9.61 -14.85
N GLY A 171 -10.10 -10.61 -15.43
CA GLY A 171 -9.96 -11.93 -14.82
C GLY A 171 -9.02 -11.96 -13.61
N TYR A 172 -7.98 -11.11 -13.60
CA TYR A 172 -7.00 -11.06 -12.52
C TYR A 172 -6.50 -9.62 -12.24
N PRO A 173 -7.30 -8.79 -11.53
CA PRO A 173 -6.97 -7.37 -11.30
C PRO A 173 -5.67 -7.16 -10.52
N ASN A 174 -5.25 -8.16 -9.73
CA ASN A 174 -4.04 -8.11 -8.91
C ASN A 174 -2.75 -7.91 -9.72
N ILE A 175 -2.75 -8.12 -11.04
CA ILE A 175 -1.62 -7.75 -11.89
C ILE A 175 -1.30 -6.26 -11.77
N LEU A 176 -2.33 -5.40 -11.70
CA LEU A 176 -2.17 -3.96 -11.53
C LEU A 176 -1.77 -3.56 -10.11
N ASN A 177 -1.65 -4.49 -9.16
CA ASN A 177 -1.11 -4.21 -7.82
C ASN A 177 0.41 -4.31 -7.76
N GLN A 178 1.06 -4.79 -8.82
CA GLN A 178 2.51 -4.74 -8.96
C GLN A 178 2.97 -3.36 -9.43
N THR A 179 4.24 -3.03 -9.22
CA THR A 179 4.85 -1.86 -9.86
C THR A 179 5.15 -2.16 -11.32
N LYS A 180 5.38 -1.11 -12.11
CA LYS A 180 5.76 -1.24 -13.52
C LYS A 180 7.04 -2.08 -13.66
N GLU A 181 8.04 -1.78 -12.83
CA GLU A 181 9.35 -2.43 -12.87
C GLU A 181 9.22 -3.94 -12.62
N VAL A 182 8.37 -4.35 -11.67
CA VAL A 182 8.11 -5.76 -11.39
C VAL A 182 7.39 -6.44 -12.56
N ILE A 183 6.45 -5.75 -13.22
CA ILE A 183 5.77 -6.30 -14.40
C ILE A 183 6.78 -6.52 -15.54
N GLU A 184 7.63 -5.53 -15.82
CA GLU A 184 8.66 -5.61 -16.86
C GLU A 184 9.65 -6.74 -16.57
N GLU A 185 10.16 -6.84 -15.33
CA GLU A 185 11.06 -7.93 -14.91
C GLU A 185 10.42 -9.31 -15.10
N LYS A 186 9.13 -9.46 -14.75
CA LYS A 186 8.42 -10.74 -14.92
C LYS A 186 8.21 -11.11 -16.37
N ILE A 187 7.95 -10.12 -17.23
CA ILE A 187 7.80 -10.32 -18.68
C ILE A 187 9.13 -10.73 -19.29
N ASP A 188 10.21 -10.00 -18.98
CA ASP A 188 11.56 -10.34 -19.42
C ASP A 188 11.94 -11.76 -18.98
N PHE A 189 11.71 -12.08 -17.70
CA PHE A 189 11.95 -13.42 -17.17
C PHE A 189 11.12 -14.50 -17.89
N LEU A 190 9.85 -14.23 -18.20
CA LEU A 190 8.99 -15.18 -18.91
C LEU A 190 9.50 -15.49 -20.33
N VAL A 191 9.85 -14.42 -21.07
CA VAL A 191 10.19 -14.52 -22.49
C VAL A 191 11.65 -14.92 -22.68
N ASN A 192 12.57 -14.18 -22.07
CA ASN A 192 14.00 -14.31 -22.33
C ASN A 192 14.67 -15.40 -21.49
N ILE A 193 14.16 -15.69 -20.28
CA ILE A 193 14.77 -16.70 -19.40
C ILE A 193 14.04 -18.05 -19.47
N LEU A 194 12.71 -18.05 -19.46
CA LEU A 194 11.95 -19.30 -19.52
C LEU A 194 11.63 -19.75 -20.97
N GLY A 195 11.78 -18.86 -21.95
CA GLY A 195 11.50 -19.16 -23.36
C GLY A 195 10.01 -19.30 -23.70
N TYR A 196 9.11 -18.80 -22.84
CA TYR A 196 7.67 -18.84 -23.13
C TYR A 196 7.26 -17.62 -23.97
N PRO A 197 6.32 -17.78 -24.91
CA PRO A 197 5.80 -16.64 -25.66
C PRO A 197 5.03 -15.69 -24.73
N LEU A 198 5.07 -14.40 -25.01
CA LEU A 198 4.42 -13.35 -24.22
C LEU A 198 2.92 -13.62 -23.98
N CYS A 199 2.22 -14.20 -24.97
CA CYS A 199 0.81 -14.57 -24.87
C CYS A 199 0.51 -15.58 -23.74
N SER A 200 1.52 -16.29 -23.22
CA SER A 200 1.40 -17.15 -22.03
C SER A 200 0.95 -16.36 -20.81
N LEU A 201 1.30 -15.08 -20.72
CA LEU A 201 0.87 -14.19 -19.63
C LEU A 201 -0.65 -13.95 -19.68
N VAL A 202 -1.22 -13.77 -20.87
CA VAL A 202 -2.67 -13.60 -21.08
C VAL A 202 -3.43 -14.84 -20.61
N SER A 203 -2.93 -16.03 -20.97
CA SER A 203 -3.54 -17.30 -20.56
C SER A 203 -3.37 -17.60 -19.06
N PHE A 204 -2.36 -17.02 -18.40
CA PHE A 204 -2.03 -17.31 -17.01
C PHE A 204 -1.52 -16.06 -16.25
N PRO A 205 -2.36 -15.04 -16.03
CA PRO A 205 -1.93 -13.76 -15.45
C PRO A 205 -1.43 -13.86 -14.01
N SER A 206 -1.91 -14.83 -13.25
CA SER A 206 -1.44 -15.06 -11.87
C SER A 206 0.04 -15.48 -11.81
N TYR A 207 0.67 -15.82 -12.95
CA TYR A 207 2.12 -16.01 -13.08
C TYR A 207 2.94 -14.91 -12.38
N ILE A 208 2.51 -13.65 -12.51
CA ILE A 208 3.17 -12.46 -11.94
C ILE A 208 3.40 -12.61 -10.43
N ALA A 209 2.53 -13.34 -9.72
CA ALA A 209 2.64 -13.54 -8.27
C ALA A 209 3.64 -14.63 -7.84
N PHE A 210 4.15 -15.45 -8.77
CA PHE A 210 5.07 -16.54 -8.44
C PHE A 210 6.51 -16.04 -8.29
N ASN A 211 7.24 -16.60 -7.33
CA ASN A 211 8.67 -16.34 -7.16
C ASN A 211 9.47 -16.83 -8.38
N THR A 212 10.36 -15.99 -8.92
CA THR A 212 11.12 -16.26 -10.15
C THR A 212 12.07 -17.44 -10.01
N GLN A 213 12.84 -17.53 -8.91
CA GLN A 213 13.77 -18.65 -8.66
C GLN A 213 13.04 -20.00 -8.59
N ARG A 214 11.94 -20.07 -7.84
CA ARG A 214 11.10 -21.27 -7.75
C ARG A 214 10.51 -21.65 -9.11
N THR A 215 10.07 -20.67 -9.88
CA THR A 215 9.57 -20.89 -11.24
C THR A 215 10.66 -21.42 -12.17
N LYS A 216 11.85 -20.80 -12.16
CA LYS A 216 13.02 -21.21 -12.95
C LYS A 216 13.36 -22.67 -12.71
N LEU A 217 13.51 -23.04 -11.44
CA LEU A 217 13.88 -24.39 -11.01
C LEU A 217 12.90 -25.43 -11.56
N ARG A 218 11.60 -25.16 -11.47
CA ARG A 218 10.54 -26.08 -11.92
C ARG A 218 10.47 -26.21 -13.43
N VAL A 219 10.59 -25.10 -14.15
CA VAL A 219 10.59 -25.10 -15.62
C VAL A 219 11.83 -25.84 -16.13
N PHE A 220 13.00 -25.62 -15.53
CA PHE A 220 14.23 -26.28 -15.97
C PHE A 220 14.20 -27.78 -15.69
N MET A 221 13.69 -28.19 -14.52
CA MET A 221 13.47 -29.61 -14.23
C MET A 221 12.47 -30.24 -15.21
N TYR A 222 11.38 -29.54 -15.51
CA TYR A 222 10.40 -30.00 -16.49
C TYR A 222 11.01 -30.14 -17.89
N ASN A 223 11.79 -29.16 -18.35
CA ASN A 223 12.46 -29.21 -19.65
C ASN A 223 13.42 -30.40 -19.74
N TRP A 224 14.24 -30.62 -18.70
CA TRP A 224 15.10 -31.80 -18.65
C TRP A 224 14.30 -33.11 -18.71
N LEU A 225 13.22 -33.25 -17.94
CA LEU A 225 12.34 -34.44 -17.99
C LEU A 225 11.67 -34.61 -19.36
N LYS A 226 11.34 -33.51 -20.03
CA LYS A 226 10.78 -33.49 -21.38
C LYS A 226 11.79 -34.02 -22.39
N ASP A 227 13.06 -33.61 -22.28
CA ASP A 227 14.15 -34.11 -23.12
C ASP A 227 14.43 -35.61 -22.88
N GLN A 228 14.18 -36.10 -21.67
CA GLN A 228 14.22 -37.53 -21.34
C GLN A 228 12.96 -38.32 -21.79
N GLY A 229 11.95 -37.65 -22.35
CA GLY A 229 10.69 -38.29 -22.77
C GLY A 229 9.83 -38.82 -21.60
N ARG A 230 9.96 -38.23 -20.41
CA ARG A 230 9.32 -38.73 -19.16
C ARG A 230 8.06 -37.98 -18.75
N VAL A 231 7.72 -36.91 -19.46
CA VAL A 231 6.55 -36.08 -19.19
C VAL A 231 5.86 -35.72 -20.50
N ASP A 232 4.58 -35.37 -20.43
CA ASP A 232 3.86 -34.78 -21.56
C ASP A 232 4.60 -33.49 -22.01
N PRO A 233 5.03 -33.39 -23.29
CA PRO A 233 5.78 -32.23 -23.77
C PRO A 233 4.97 -30.93 -23.84
N ASN A 234 3.64 -31.01 -23.72
CA ASN A 234 2.68 -29.91 -23.90
C ASN A 234 2.01 -29.45 -22.59
N LEU A 235 2.63 -29.72 -21.43
CA LEU A 235 2.07 -29.22 -20.17
C LEU A 235 2.04 -27.69 -20.13
N ALA A 236 0.88 -27.15 -19.75
CA ALA A 236 0.71 -25.72 -19.52
C ALA A 236 1.62 -25.22 -18.38
N LEU A 237 2.15 -24.01 -18.52
CA LEU A 237 3.02 -23.38 -17.51
C LEU A 237 2.39 -23.39 -16.11
N LYS A 238 1.09 -23.08 -16.02
CA LYS A 238 0.32 -23.13 -14.77
C LYS A 238 0.46 -24.47 -14.05
N THR A 239 0.39 -25.58 -14.77
CA THR A 239 0.49 -26.94 -14.21
C THR A 239 1.85 -27.19 -13.60
N ILE A 240 2.91 -26.68 -14.24
CA ILE A 240 4.29 -26.82 -13.80
C ILE A 240 4.54 -25.99 -12.53
N VAL A 241 4.09 -24.74 -12.49
CA VAL A 241 4.49 -23.79 -11.44
C VAL A 241 3.54 -23.71 -10.25
N ALA A 242 2.26 -24.07 -10.38
CA ALA A 242 1.25 -23.84 -9.34
C ALA A 242 1.18 -24.92 -8.24
N SER A 243 2.02 -25.96 -8.28
CA SER A 243 1.99 -27.06 -7.31
C SER A 243 2.82 -26.77 -6.04
N SER A 244 2.56 -27.50 -4.95
CA SER A 244 3.45 -27.49 -3.78
C SER A 244 4.82 -28.14 -4.11
N GLU A 245 5.88 -27.84 -3.35
CA GLU A 245 7.19 -28.49 -3.59
C GLU A 245 7.11 -30.01 -3.43
N LYS A 246 6.47 -30.49 -2.36
CA LYS A 246 6.22 -31.92 -2.13
C LYS A 246 5.51 -32.58 -3.32
N SER A 247 4.44 -31.94 -3.82
CA SER A 247 3.69 -32.45 -4.97
C SER A 247 4.52 -32.45 -6.25
N PHE A 248 5.30 -31.39 -6.49
CA PHE A 248 6.18 -31.29 -7.66
C PHE A 248 7.25 -32.39 -7.64
N VAL A 249 7.94 -32.55 -6.51
CA VAL A 249 8.99 -33.56 -6.34
C VAL A 249 8.43 -34.97 -6.54
N SER A 250 7.34 -35.31 -5.86
CA SER A 250 6.71 -36.63 -6.01
C SER A 250 6.23 -36.92 -7.44
N ARG A 251 5.72 -35.91 -8.15
CA ARG A 251 5.12 -36.08 -9.48
C ARG A 251 6.13 -36.06 -10.62
N TYR A 252 7.21 -35.32 -10.48
CA TYR A 252 8.16 -35.07 -11.58
C TYR A 252 9.55 -35.58 -11.24
N VAL A 253 10.10 -35.19 -10.09
CA VAL A 253 11.48 -35.52 -9.70
C VAL A 253 11.63 -37.02 -9.43
N ASN A 254 10.75 -37.59 -8.62
CA ASN A 254 10.84 -39.00 -8.19
C ASN A 254 10.53 -40.01 -9.30
N GLN A 255 9.98 -39.55 -10.44
CA GLN A 255 9.63 -40.42 -11.56
C GLN A 255 10.85 -40.81 -12.41
N HIS A 256 12.00 -40.19 -12.16
CA HIS A 256 13.24 -40.51 -12.86
C HIS A 256 14.36 -40.88 -11.87
N PRO A 257 15.13 -41.95 -12.11
CA PRO A 257 16.23 -42.36 -11.22
C PRO A 257 17.24 -41.25 -10.92
N GLY A 258 17.66 -40.49 -11.94
CA GLY A 258 18.57 -39.34 -11.79
C GLY A 258 17.87 -38.01 -11.47
N GLY A 259 16.58 -38.02 -11.15
CA GLY A 259 15.81 -36.78 -10.99
C GLY A 259 16.27 -35.95 -9.80
N HIS A 260 16.61 -36.59 -8.68
CA HIS A 260 17.07 -35.88 -7.47
C HIS A 260 18.42 -35.19 -7.67
N ASP A 261 19.37 -35.83 -8.35
CA ASP A 261 20.68 -35.25 -8.60
C ASP A 261 20.57 -33.98 -9.44
N VAL A 262 19.83 -34.05 -10.55
CA VAL A 262 19.57 -32.89 -11.42
C VAL A 262 18.82 -31.79 -10.68
N TRP A 263 17.83 -32.15 -9.86
CA TRP A 263 17.07 -31.17 -9.08
C TRP A 263 17.95 -30.39 -8.09
N GLU A 264 18.85 -31.07 -7.38
CA GLU A 264 19.77 -30.42 -6.45
C GLU A 264 20.86 -29.61 -7.16
N ASP A 265 21.35 -30.06 -8.31
CA ASP A 265 22.31 -29.30 -9.11
C ASP A 265 21.68 -28.02 -9.68
N LEU A 266 20.44 -28.10 -10.16
CA LEU A 266 19.68 -26.91 -10.58
C LEU A 266 19.46 -25.94 -9.42
N LYS A 267 19.15 -26.42 -8.21
CA LYS A 267 19.02 -25.57 -7.02
C LYS A 267 20.31 -24.82 -6.72
N LYS A 268 21.46 -25.51 -6.72
CA LYS A 268 22.77 -24.88 -6.48
C LYS A 268 23.07 -23.81 -7.53
N GLY A 269 22.83 -24.13 -8.81
CA GLY A 269 23.07 -23.19 -9.91
C GLY A 269 22.23 -21.91 -9.82
N ILE A 270 21.00 -21.99 -9.28
CA ILE A 270 20.11 -20.83 -9.11
C ILE A 270 20.49 -20.00 -7.87
N GLN A 271 21.04 -20.60 -6.82
CA GLN A 271 21.46 -19.89 -5.61
C GLN A 271 22.75 -19.08 -5.79
N LEU A 272 23.53 -19.39 -6.84
CA LEU A 272 24.81 -18.74 -7.15
C LEU A 272 24.68 -17.57 -8.15
N GLN A 273 23.45 -17.22 -8.57
CA GLN A 273 23.11 -16.11 -9.48
C GLN A 273 22.37 -15.01 -8.73
#